data_AF-A0A0C9YGW5-F1
#
_entry.id   AF-A0A0C9YGW5-F1
#
_cell.length_a   1.000
_cell.length_b   1.000
_cell.length_c   1.000
_cell.angle_alpha   90.00
_cell.angle_beta   90.00
_cell.angle_gamma   90.00
#
_symmetry.space_group_name_H-M   'P 1'
#
loop_
_entity.id
_entity.type
_entity.pdbx_description
1 polymer ?
#
loop_
_entity_poly.entity_id
_entity_poly.type
_entity_poly.pdbx_seq_one_letter_code
_entity_poly.pdbx_strand_id
1 'polypeptide(L)' 'MLNDAGLPNKYWGDAVLHAAHIINRLPTKSLESKSTPYEAYTGSRPSVSHLRVFGCTAHTYIPWILGE' A
#
# COMPACT_ATOMS: atom_id res chain seq x y z
N MET A 1 -7.44 -7.62 6.76
CA MET A 1 -6.16 -6.87 6.65
C MET A 1 -5.78 -6.17 7.96
N LEU A 2 -6.55 -5.18 8.45
CA LEU A 2 -6.22 -4.49 9.72
C LEU A 2 -6.43 -5.39 10.94
N ASN A 3 -7.64 -5.94 11.09
CA ASN A 3 -7.98 -6.86 12.18
C ASN A 3 -7.12 -8.13 12.15
N ASP A 4 -6.94 -8.70 10.96
CA ASP A 4 -6.11 -9.91 10.77
C ASP A 4 -4.63 -9.68 11.13
N ALA A 5 -4.14 -8.44 10.98
CA ALA A 5 -2.78 -8.06 11.38
C ALA A 5 -2.67 -7.72 12.88
N GLY A 6 -3.77 -7.78 13.64
CA GLY A 6 -3.80 -7.44 15.07
C GLY A 6 -3.48 -5.97 15.36
N LEU A 7 -3.67 -5.08 14.39
CA LEU A 7 -3.29 -3.67 14.52
C LEU A 7 -4.40 -2.81 15.12
N PRO A 8 -4.05 -1.75 15.90
CA PRO A 8 -5.03 -0.82 16.44
C PRO A 8 -5.86 -0.10 15.37
N ASN A 9 -7.12 0.20 15.68
CA ASN A 9 -8.07 0.87 14.77
C ASN A 9 -7.61 2.24 14.27
N LYS A 10 -6.67 2.91 14.95
CA LYS A 10 -6.10 4.19 14.49
C LYS A 10 -5.44 4.09 13.10
N TYR A 11 -5.00 2.89 12.70
CA TYR A 11 -4.39 2.63 11.38
C TYR A 11 -5.40 2.25 10.30
N TRP A 12 -6.71 2.38 10.56
CA TRP A 12 -7.73 2.02 9.58
C TRP A 12 -7.62 2.84 8.30
N GLY A 13 -7.32 4.14 8.40
CA GLY A 13 -7.09 4.99 7.22
C GLY A 13 -5.93 4.48 6.36
N ASP A 14 -4.80 4.16 6.98
CA ASP A 14 -3.63 3.58 6.31
C ASP A 14 -3.96 2.24 5.65
N ALA A 15 -4.76 1.40 6.32
CA ALA A 15 -5.23 0.14 5.77
C ALA A 15 -6.05 0.35 4.50
N VAL A 16 -7.03 1.25 4.51
CA VAL A 16 -7.86 1.55 3.33
C VAL A 16 -6.99 2.06 2.18
N LEU A 17 -6.07 2.99 2.45
CA LEU A 17 -5.15 3.51 1.44
C LEU A 17 -4.24 2.43 0.85
N HIS A 18 -3.71 1.54 1.70
CA HIS A 18 -2.88 0.42 1.25
C HIS A 18 -3.65 -0.56 0.36
N ALA A 19 -4.89 -0.91 0.72
CA ALA A 19 -5.75 -1.75 -0.10
C ALA A 19 -6.03 -1.12 -1.47
N ALA A 20 -6.43 0.16 -1.49
CA ALA A 20 -6.68 0.88 -2.74
C ALA A 20 -5.41 0.95 -3.63
N HIS A 21 -4.25 1.18 -3.01
CA HIS A 21 -2.97 1.22 -3.71
C HIS A 21 -2.64 -0.12 -4.39
N ILE A 22 -2.89 -1.24 -3.71
CA ILE A 22 -2.73 -2.59 -4.27
C ILE A 22 -3.74 -2.83 -5.39
N ILE A 23 -5.02 -2.55 -5.18
CA ILE A 23 -6.09 -2.78 -6.17
C ILE A 23 -5.76 -2.06 -7.49
N ASN A 24 -5.26 -0.82 -7.43
CA ASN A 24 -4.86 -0.06 -8.61
C ASN A 24 -3.64 -0.65 -9.35
N ARG A 25 -2.87 -1.53 -8.71
CA ARG A 25 -1.68 -2.21 -9.27
C ARG A 25 -1.91 -3.69 -9.55
N LEU A 26 -3.12 -4.19 -9.35
CA LEU A 26 -3.50 -5.54 -9.76
C LEU A 26 -4.19 -5.49 -11.13
N PRO A 27 -4.02 -6.54 -11.96
CA PRO A 27 -4.82 -6.69 -13.15
C PRO A 27 -6.30 -6.79 -12.78
N THR A 28 -7.16 -6.14 -13.56
CA THR A 28 -8.61 -6.19 -13.36
C THR A 28 -9.29 -6.71 -14.62
N LYS A 29 -10.41 -7.43 -14.45
CA LYS A 29 -11.24 -7.91 -15.57
C LYS A 29 -11.98 -6.79 -16.29
N SER A 30 -12.10 -5.61 -15.64
CA SER A 30 -12.78 -4.45 -16.22
C SER A 30 -11.97 -3.78 -17.34
N LEU A 31 -10.69 -4.11 -17.48
CA LEU A 31 -9.83 -3.66 -18.56
C LEU A 31 -9.64 -4.83 -19.54
N GLU A 32 -9.83 -4.58 -20.83
CA GLU A 32 -9.81 -5.63 -21.87
C GLU A 32 -8.42 -6.25 -22.05
N SER A 33 -7.38 -5.42 -21.98
CA SER A 33 -6.02 -5.89 -21.79
C SER A 33 -5.86 -6.27 -20.32
N LYS A 34 -5.14 -7.36 -20.01
CA LYS A 34 -4.81 -7.78 -18.61
C LYS A 34 -3.87 -6.78 -17.90
N SER A 35 -4.15 -5.49 -18.05
CA SER A 35 -3.44 -4.35 -17.52
C SER A 35 -4.03 -3.94 -16.18
N THR A 36 -3.24 -3.19 -15.42
CA THR A 36 -3.67 -2.64 -14.13
C THR A 36 -4.29 -1.26 -14.34
N PRO A 37 -5.19 -0.81 -13.43
CA PRO A 37 -5.68 0.58 -13.47
C PRO A 37 -4.55 1.63 -13.49
N TYR A 38 -3.45 1.37 -12.78
CA TYR A 38 -2.26 2.20 -12.81
C TYR A 38 -1.60 2.26 -14.20
N GLU A 39 -1.46 1.12 -14.89
CA GLU A 39 -0.94 1.06 -16.26
C GLU A 39 -1.85 1.85 -17.21
N ALA A 40 -3.16 1.67 -17.10
CA ALA A 40 -4.13 2.39 -17.93
C ALA A 40 -4.11 3.91 -17.69
N TYR A 41 -3.89 4.34 -16.45
CA TYR A 41 -3.86 5.76 -16.09
C TYR A 41 -2.53 6.45 -16.42
N THR A 42 -1.41 5.77 -16.22
CA THR A 42 -0.06 6.37 -16.33
C THR A 42 0.70 6.00 -17.60
N GLY A 43 0.25 4.97 -18.33
CA GLY A 43 0.96 4.38 -19.45
C GLY A 43 2.21 3.57 -19.07
N SER A 44 2.49 3.38 -17.77
CA SER A 44 3.69 2.71 -17.28
C SER A 44 3.37 1.53 -16.36
N ARG A 45 4.17 0.47 -16.45
CA ARG A 45 4.04 -0.71 -15.59
C ARG A 45 4.46 -0.38 -14.15
N PRO A 46 3.59 -0.63 -13.14
CA PRO A 46 3.96 -0.38 -11.76
C PRO A 46 5.03 -1.37 -11.31
N SER A 47 6.06 -0.88 -10.62
CA SER A 47 6.90 -1.75 -9.81
C SER A 47 6.14 -2.15 -8.54
N VAL A 48 6.20 -3.42 -8.16
CA VAL A 48 5.61 -3.96 -6.92
C VAL A 48 6.66 -4.48 -5.93
N SER A 49 7.95 -4.32 -6.23
CA SER A 49 9.05 -4.83 -5.40
C SER A 49 9.12 -4.18 -4.01
N HIS A 50 8.52 -2.99 -3.87
CA HIS A 50 8.45 -2.24 -2.62
C HIS A 50 7.28 -2.66 -1.73
N LEU A 51 6.31 -3.44 -2.23
CA LEU A 51 5.15 -3.86 -1.45
C LEU A 51 5.57 -4.84 -0.34
N ARG A 52 4.99 -4.64 0.84
CA ARG A 52 5.16 -5.50 2.01
C ARG A 52 3.79 -5.94 2.51
N VAL A 53 3.75 -7.06 3.24
CA VAL A 53 2.54 -7.52 3.91
C VAL A 53 2.09 -6.45 4.90
N PHE A 54 0.80 -6.11 4.88
CA PHE A 54 0.25 -5.13 5.80
C PHE A 54 0.45 -5.59 7.25
N GLY A 55 1.00 -4.72 8.09
CA GLY A 55 1.38 -5.05 9.47
C GLY A 55 2.75 -5.71 9.64
N CYS A 56 3.59 -5.75 8.60
CA CYS A 56 4.99 -6.13 8.76
C CYS A 56 5.76 -5.17 9.68
N THR A 57 6.83 -5.65 10.31
CA THR A 57 7.77 -4.81 11.04
C THR A 57 8.38 -3.75 10.14
N ALA A 58 8.34 -2.49 10.58
CA ALA A 58 8.95 -1.35 9.90
C ALA A 58 9.79 -0.54 10.89
N HIS A 59 10.85 0.10 10.38
CA HIS A 59 11.69 1.00 11.16
C HIS A 59 11.43 2.43 10.68
N THR A 60 11.31 3.35 11.63
CA THR A 60 11.24 4.78 11.34
C THR A 60 12.47 5.48 11.91
N TYR A 61 12.92 6.52 11.22
CA TYR A 61 13.96 7.38 11.75
C TYR A 61 13.35 8.30 12.81
N ILE A 62 13.87 8.24 14.04
CA ILE A 62 13.51 9.17 15.10
C ILE A 62 14.61 10.22 15.14
N PRO A 63 14.36 11.46 14.67
CA PRO A 63 15.34 12.52 14.78
C PRO A 63 15.59 12.81 16.26
N TRP A 64 16.86 12.93 16.62
CA TRP A 64 17.25 13.37 17.95
C TRP A 64 16.99 14.88 18.06
N ILE A 65 15.81 15.24 18.55
CA ILE A 65 15.52 16.61 18.94
C ILE A 65 16.07 16.76 20.36
N LEU A 66 17.04 17.67 20.51
CA LEU A 66 17.71 18.02 21.77
C LEU A 66 16.69 18.09 22.92
N GLY A 67 17.03 17.41 24.01
CA GLY A 67 16.23 17.36 25.22
C GLY A 67 15.89 18.74 25.79
N GLU A 68 14.71 18.80 26.42
CA GLU A 68 14.39 19.82 27.42
C GLU A 68 15.48 19.91 28.50
#